data_AF-A0A0F9N6C1-F1
#
_entry.id   AF-A0A0F9N6C1-F1
#
_cell.length_a   1.000
_cell.length_b   1.000
_cell.length_c   1.000
_cell.angle_alpha   90.00
_cell.angle_beta   90.00
_cell.angle_gamma   90.00
#
_symmetry.space_group_name_H-M   'P 1'
#
loop_
_entity.id
_entity.type
_entity.pdbx_description
1 polymer ?
#
loop_
_entity_poly.entity_id
_entity_poly.type
_entity_poly.pdbx_seq_one_letter_code
_entity_poly.pdbx_strand_id
1 'polypeptide(L)'
;MASVDDDAAANLAEQMVSGAAKHKEAMNQELLTDVSADAAAATANYTGRVGFETLDRVISSDSEEDAFGGSFTGFFDIFGLDRDSATTFDSVVSHNSGVDRALTDSLIRTQVYDIRDAGGNTTVMLTGWDTMKTAIGLYSDQLRYNNVVSEAKVTISVNGIESEEGLNAGMRISTIYGIPWIPSKDVPQDTISRIYSLDTSDPEGSGEARLSLSIGKPTRFFEAGVDRGTPFVVNKFTTQLLYVTLGEIKCTRLDVQGKIRDLS
;
A
#
# COMPACT_ATOMS: atom_id res chain seq x y z
N MET A 1 -45.84 -9.44 -22.84
CA MET A 1 -44.64 -8.58 -22.89
C MET A 1 -44.24 -8.26 -21.45
N ALA A 2 -43.23 -8.95 -20.96
CA ALA A 2 -42.48 -8.59 -19.77
C ALA A 2 -41.01 -8.85 -20.15
N SER A 3 -40.20 -7.81 -20.06
CA SER A 3 -38.83 -7.72 -20.54
C SER A 3 -37.95 -8.75 -19.85
N VAL A 4 -37.43 -9.70 -20.63
CA VAL A 4 -36.24 -10.47 -20.27
C VAL A 4 -35.05 -9.56 -20.59
N ASP A 5 -34.83 -8.55 -19.74
CA ASP A 5 -33.56 -7.85 -19.61
C ASP A 5 -33.03 -8.18 -18.22
N ASP A 6 -32.82 -9.48 -18.00
CA ASP A 6 -32.26 -10.06 -16.78
C ASP A 6 -30.76 -10.22 -16.99
N ASP A 7 -30.02 -9.15 -16.67
CA ASP A 7 -28.59 -9.12 -16.30
C ASP A 7 -27.61 -9.97 -17.15
N ALA A 8 -27.86 -10.07 -18.45
CA ALA A 8 -26.96 -10.72 -19.40
C ALA A 8 -25.77 -9.81 -19.64
N ALA A 9 -24.69 -10.07 -18.89
CA ALA A 9 -23.33 -9.56 -19.06
C ALA A 9 -23.09 -8.81 -20.38
N ALA A 10 -22.98 -7.50 -20.24
CA ALA A 10 -21.95 -6.67 -20.86
C ALA A 10 -21.31 -7.24 -22.13
N ASN A 11 -21.54 -6.58 -23.26
CA ASN A 11 -20.80 -6.82 -24.50
C ASN A 11 -19.26 -6.88 -24.24
N LEU A 12 -18.49 -7.51 -25.13
CA LEU A 12 -17.03 -7.69 -24.96
C LEU A 12 -16.31 -6.37 -24.62
N ALA A 13 -16.77 -5.24 -25.17
CA ALA A 13 -16.21 -3.92 -24.89
C ALA A 13 -16.38 -3.50 -23.42
N GLU A 14 -17.54 -3.75 -22.82
CA GLU A 14 -17.79 -3.46 -21.40
C GLU A 14 -17.01 -4.43 -20.49
N GLN A 15 -16.84 -5.69 -20.89
CA GLN A 15 -15.95 -6.64 -20.19
C GLN A 15 -14.48 -6.21 -20.25
N MET A 16 -14.03 -5.61 -21.36
CA MET A 16 -12.69 -5.03 -21.46
C MET A 16 -12.53 -3.88 -20.46
N VAL A 17 -13.48 -2.93 -20.41
CA VAL A 17 -13.43 -1.80 -19.47
C VAL A 17 -13.44 -2.27 -18.02
N SER A 18 -14.35 -3.19 -17.67
CA SER A 18 -14.39 -3.79 -16.33
C SER A 18 -13.11 -4.55 -16.00
N GLY A 19 -12.57 -5.32 -16.94
CA GLY A 19 -11.32 -6.06 -16.77
C GLY A 19 -10.11 -5.16 -16.55
N ALA A 20 -10.03 -4.00 -17.22
CA ALA A 20 -8.97 -3.02 -17.00
C ALA A 20 -9.06 -2.40 -15.60
N ALA A 21 -10.27 -2.08 -15.13
CA ALA A 21 -10.48 -1.58 -13.77
C ALA A 21 -10.08 -2.62 -12.72
N LYS A 22 -10.44 -3.89 -12.93
CA LYS A 22 -10.04 -5.00 -12.06
C LYS A 22 -8.54 -5.26 -12.09
N HIS A 23 -7.88 -5.10 -13.24
CA HIS A 23 -6.42 -5.23 -13.33
C HIS A 23 -5.71 -4.18 -12.47
N LYS A 24 -6.17 -2.92 -12.53
CA LYS A 24 -5.66 -1.85 -11.64
C LYS A 24 -5.86 -2.20 -10.17
N GLU A 25 -7.05 -2.69 -9.80
CA GLU A 25 -7.35 -3.11 -8.43
C GLU A 25 -6.47 -4.27 -7.98
N ALA A 26 -6.27 -5.29 -8.82
CA ALA A 26 -5.39 -6.41 -8.53
C ALA A 26 -3.94 -5.95 -8.28
N MET A 27 -3.44 -4.99 -9.06
CA MET A 27 -2.11 -4.40 -8.80
C MET A 27 -2.04 -3.72 -7.43
N ASN A 28 -3.07 -2.95 -7.03
CA ASN A 28 -3.11 -2.34 -5.70
C ASN A 28 -3.12 -3.38 -4.59
N GLN A 29 -3.91 -4.45 -4.74
CA GLN A 29 -3.97 -5.56 -3.79
C GLN A 29 -2.63 -6.28 -3.69
N GLU A 30 -1.96 -6.53 -4.82
CA GLU A 30 -0.63 -7.13 -4.84
C GLU A 30 0.41 -6.29 -4.09
N LEU A 31 0.40 -4.96 -4.24
CA LEU A 31 1.33 -4.05 -3.57
C LEU A 31 1.03 -3.87 -2.07
N LEU A 32 -0.21 -4.12 -1.64
CA LEU A 32 -0.69 -3.91 -0.27
C LEU A 32 -1.10 -5.21 0.43
N THR A 33 -0.54 -6.35 0.04
CA THR A 33 -0.79 -7.61 0.74
C THR A 33 -0.04 -7.66 2.08
N ASP A 34 -0.65 -8.28 3.10
CA ASP A 34 -0.04 -8.54 4.39
C ASP A 34 1.03 -9.64 4.30
N VAL A 35 2.28 -9.29 4.57
CA VAL A 35 3.39 -10.23 4.49
C VAL A 35 3.36 -11.25 5.63
N SER A 36 2.76 -10.92 6.78
CA SER A 36 2.72 -11.82 7.94
C SER A 36 1.80 -13.03 7.72
N ALA A 37 0.73 -12.85 6.96
CA ALA A 37 -0.12 -13.96 6.53
C ALA A 37 0.61 -14.89 5.54
N ASP A 38 1.36 -14.31 4.60
CA ASP A 38 2.15 -15.06 3.62
C ASP A 38 3.31 -15.83 4.32
N ALA A 39 3.99 -15.20 5.28
CA ALA A 39 5.05 -15.81 6.08
C ALA A 39 4.55 -16.99 6.92
N ALA A 40 3.38 -16.84 7.56
CA ALA A 40 2.74 -17.93 8.30
C ALA A 40 2.33 -19.11 7.40
N ALA A 41 2.04 -18.85 6.13
CA ALA A 41 1.68 -19.86 5.13
C ALA A 41 2.89 -20.41 4.35
N ALA A 42 4.10 -19.95 4.62
CA ALA A 42 5.32 -20.42 3.97
C ALA A 42 5.49 -21.94 4.16
N THR A 43 6.14 -22.59 3.20
CA THR A 43 6.35 -24.06 3.21
C THR A 43 7.84 -24.45 3.30
N ALA A 44 8.74 -23.48 3.19
CA ALA A 44 10.19 -23.63 3.30
C ALA A 44 10.86 -22.28 3.62
N ASN A 45 12.14 -22.32 4.01
CA ASN A 45 12.95 -21.10 4.15
C ASN A 45 13.12 -20.42 2.78
N TYR A 46 13.19 -19.09 2.78
CA TYR A 46 13.42 -18.28 1.57
C TYR A 46 12.37 -18.48 0.47
N THR A 47 11.11 -18.77 0.83
CA THR A 47 10.03 -19.05 -0.14
C THR A 47 9.67 -17.83 -1.00
N GLY A 48 9.97 -16.60 -0.55
CA GLY A 48 9.66 -15.37 -1.28
C GLY A 48 8.17 -15.20 -1.61
N ARG A 49 7.86 -14.35 -2.60
CA ARG A 49 6.48 -14.07 -3.04
C ARG A 49 6.37 -14.10 -4.58
N VAL A 50 5.14 -14.29 -5.07
CA VAL A 50 4.78 -14.17 -6.48
C VAL A 50 4.00 -12.86 -6.71
N GLY A 51 4.23 -12.20 -7.84
CA GLY A 51 3.62 -10.91 -8.17
C GLY A 51 4.55 -9.75 -7.85
N PHE A 52 4.03 -8.53 -7.78
CA PHE A 52 4.83 -7.42 -7.24
C PHE A 52 5.21 -7.68 -5.80
N GLU A 53 6.38 -7.19 -5.42
CA GLU A 53 6.75 -7.07 -4.03
C GLU A 53 5.80 -6.11 -3.29
N THR A 54 5.56 -6.39 -2.02
CA THR A 54 4.62 -5.64 -1.18
C THR A 54 5.32 -4.49 -0.48
N LEU A 55 4.59 -3.40 -0.25
CA LEU A 55 5.05 -2.36 0.68
C LEU A 55 5.26 -2.92 2.09
N ASP A 56 4.45 -3.90 2.48
CA ASP A 56 4.52 -4.49 3.81
C ASP A 56 5.84 -5.26 4.06
N ARG A 57 6.36 -5.95 3.04
CA ARG A 57 7.66 -6.64 3.08
C ARG A 57 8.85 -5.72 2.80
N VAL A 58 8.69 -4.74 1.91
CA VAL A 58 9.74 -3.71 1.71
C VAL A 58 9.99 -2.98 3.02
N ILE A 59 8.92 -2.62 3.74
CA ILE A 59 8.97 -1.86 4.98
C ILE A 59 8.87 -2.82 6.16
N SER A 60 9.94 -3.57 6.39
CA SER A 60 10.06 -4.49 7.50
C SER A 60 11.36 -4.33 8.27
N SER A 61 11.45 -5.02 9.41
CA SER A 61 12.62 -5.07 10.29
C SER A 61 12.81 -6.48 10.86
N ASP A 62 14.01 -6.78 11.32
CA ASP A 62 14.37 -7.98 12.08
C ASP A 62 13.41 -8.28 13.24
N SER A 63 13.13 -7.27 14.07
CA SER A 63 12.17 -7.44 15.18
C SER A 63 10.73 -7.76 14.75
N GLU A 64 10.37 -7.41 13.51
CA GLU A 64 9.06 -7.75 12.94
C GLU A 64 9.06 -9.19 12.41
N GLU A 65 10.14 -9.62 11.76
CA GLU A 65 10.30 -11.01 11.34
C GLU A 65 10.30 -11.95 12.55
N ASP A 66 10.99 -11.60 13.64
CA ASP A 66 10.94 -12.36 14.90
C ASP A 66 9.50 -12.54 15.41
N ALA A 67 8.65 -11.53 15.24
CA ALA A 67 7.27 -11.55 15.70
C ALA A 67 6.30 -12.23 14.71
N PHE A 68 6.57 -12.15 13.40
CA PHE A 68 5.60 -12.45 12.34
C PHE A 68 6.14 -13.31 11.18
N GLY A 69 7.40 -13.76 11.25
CA GLY A 69 8.12 -14.60 10.27
C GLY A 69 7.57 -16.00 10.09
N GLY A 70 6.69 -16.43 10.99
CA GLY A 70 6.14 -17.78 10.97
C GLY A 70 7.15 -18.83 11.46
N SER A 71 7.17 -20.00 10.83
CA SER A 71 8.05 -21.12 11.24
C SER A 71 9.31 -21.27 10.37
N PHE A 72 9.42 -20.49 9.30
CA PHE A 72 10.52 -20.57 8.34
C PHE A 72 11.29 -19.26 8.32
N THR A 73 12.57 -19.33 7.95
CA THR A 73 13.53 -18.22 8.03
C THR A 73 13.67 -17.48 6.70
N GLY A 74 14.10 -16.22 6.76
CA GLY A 74 14.40 -15.38 5.59
C GLY A 74 13.18 -15.11 4.73
N PHE A 75 11.98 -15.08 5.32
CA PHE A 75 10.79 -14.69 4.57
C PHE A 75 10.79 -13.19 4.35
N PHE A 76 11.30 -12.39 5.29
CA PHE A 76 11.34 -10.93 5.16
C PHE A 76 12.59 -10.41 4.43
N ASP A 77 13.53 -11.30 4.10
CA ASP A 77 14.69 -11.02 3.25
C ASP A 77 14.26 -10.52 1.87
N ILE A 78 14.81 -9.39 1.46
CA ILE A 78 14.49 -8.72 0.19
C ILE A 78 15.77 -8.22 -0.47
N PHE A 79 15.79 -8.19 -1.80
CA PHE A 79 16.93 -7.68 -2.58
C PHE A 79 18.28 -8.35 -2.27
N GLY A 80 18.25 -9.57 -1.73
CA GLY A 80 19.46 -10.29 -1.28
C GLY A 80 20.07 -9.76 0.02
N LEU A 81 19.32 -8.95 0.77
CA LEU A 81 19.67 -8.45 2.09
C LEU A 81 19.04 -9.35 3.15
N ASP A 82 19.84 -9.73 4.14
CA ASP A 82 19.44 -10.49 5.33
C ASP A 82 18.83 -9.54 6.36
N ARG A 83 17.57 -9.78 6.72
CA ARG A 83 16.84 -9.09 7.78
C ARG A 83 16.37 -10.02 8.89
N ASP A 84 16.68 -11.31 8.81
CA ASP A 84 16.32 -12.33 9.81
C ASP A 84 17.39 -12.43 10.91
N SER A 85 18.54 -11.78 10.70
CA SER A 85 19.61 -11.76 11.70
C SER A 85 20.40 -10.45 11.78
N ALA A 86 20.01 -9.44 11.01
CA ALA A 86 20.75 -8.19 10.88
C ALA A 86 19.85 -6.95 10.83
N THR A 87 20.10 -6.03 11.77
CA THR A 87 19.35 -4.76 11.87
C THR A 87 19.84 -3.66 10.93
N THR A 88 20.87 -3.93 10.12
CA THR A 88 21.50 -2.91 9.26
C THR A 88 20.59 -2.46 8.11
N PHE A 89 19.59 -3.27 7.76
CA PHE A 89 18.66 -3.02 6.65
C PHE A 89 17.21 -2.88 7.13
N ASP A 90 17.03 -2.61 8.42
CA ASP A 90 15.73 -2.44 9.06
C ASP A 90 15.09 -1.13 8.63
N SER A 91 13.79 -1.20 8.36
CA SER A 91 12.92 -0.04 8.21
C SER A 91 12.45 0.43 9.59
N VAL A 92 11.87 1.63 9.67
CA VAL A 92 11.29 2.17 10.91
C VAL A 92 9.93 1.51 11.18
N VAL A 93 9.94 0.33 11.78
CA VAL A 93 8.74 -0.44 12.10
C VAL A 93 8.32 -0.24 13.56
N SER A 94 7.08 0.16 13.77
CA SER A 94 6.44 0.18 15.07
C SER A 94 5.37 -0.90 15.12
N HIS A 95 5.62 -1.96 15.89
CA HIS A 95 4.69 -3.06 16.14
C HIS A 95 4.61 -3.38 17.64
N ASN A 96 3.65 -4.18 18.06
CA ASN A 96 3.43 -4.64 19.43
C ASN A 96 3.34 -6.17 19.50
N SER A 97 4.13 -6.83 18.64
CA SER A 97 4.24 -8.29 18.52
C SER A 97 2.88 -9.01 18.44
N GLY A 98 1.95 -8.45 17.66
CA GLY A 98 0.65 -9.06 17.36
C GLY A 98 -0.46 -8.73 18.37
N VAL A 99 -0.22 -7.81 19.30
CA VAL A 99 -1.24 -7.33 20.24
C VAL A 99 -1.66 -5.91 19.86
N ASP A 100 -2.89 -5.77 19.36
CA ASP A 100 -3.38 -4.47 18.92
C ASP A 100 -3.40 -3.42 20.05
N ARG A 101 -3.00 -2.19 19.71
CA ARG A 101 -2.93 -1.04 20.60
C ARG A 101 -3.61 0.18 19.99
N ALA A 102 -4.14 1.04 20.84
CA ALA A 102 -4.84 2.24 20.39
C ALA A 102 -3.91 3.14 19.55
N LEU A 103 -4.42 3.64 18.42
CA LEU A 103 -3.73 4.69 17.68
C LEU A 103 -3.58 5.93 18.56
N THR A 104 -2.35 6.42 18.69
CA THR A 104 -2.07 7.67 19.41
C THR A 104 -1.21 8.59 18.55
N ASP A 105 -1.35 9.89 18.79
CA ASP A 105 -0.50 10.89 18.17
C ASP A 105 1.00 10.68 18.45
N SER A 106 1.34 10.09 19.61
CA SER A 106 2.73 9.77 19.92
C SER A 106 3.31 8.70 18.99
N LEU A 107 2.53 7.69 18.60
CA LEU A 107 3.01 6.66 17.67
C LEU A 107 3.35 7.27 16.30
N ILE A 108 2.44 8.10 15.78
CA ILE A 108 2.62 8.79 14.49
C ILE A 108 3.83 9.73 14.56
N ARG A 109 3.90 10.55 15.62
CA ARG A 109 4.99 11.51 15.78
C ARG A 109 6.34 10.81 15.92
N THR A 110 6.45 9.81 16.80
CA THR A 110 7.70 9.07 17.01
C THR A 110 8.19 8.48 15.70
N GLN A 111 7.34 7.80 14.93
CA GLN A 111 7.73 7.26 13.63
C GLN A 111 8.27 8.32 12.67
N VAL A 112 7.62 9.48 12.56
CA VAL A 112 8.09 10.57 11.66
C VAL A 112 9.47 11.07 12.09
N TYR A 113 9.73 11.17 13.39
CA TYR A 113 11.05 11.61 13.87
C TYR A 113 12.12 10.53 13.74
N ASP A 114 11.78 9.27 13.98
CA ASP A 114 12.72 8.15 13.79
C ASP A 114 13.14 8.04 12.31
N ILE A 115 12.21 8.24 11.37
CA ILE A 115 12.53 8.33 9.93
C ILE A 115 13.46 9.51 9.64
N ARG A 116 13.24 10.67 10.26
CA ARG A 116 14.10 11.86 10.08
C ARG A 116 15.50 11.65 10.64
N ASP A 117 15.61 10.98 11.78
CA ASP A 117 16.88 10.65 12.41
C ASP A 117 17.68 9.66 11.54
N ALA A 118 17.00 8.77 10.81
CA ALA A 118 17.60 7.92 9.77
C ALA A 118 17.96 8.66 8.47
N GLY A 119 17.76 9.99 8.40
CA GLY A 119 18.03 10.81 7.20
C GLY A 119 16.93 10.74 6.14
N GLY A 120 15.75 10.25 6.51
CA GLY A 120 14.54 10.18 5.69
C GLY A 120 13.72 11.46 5.70
N ASN A 121 12.86 11.60 4.69
CA ASN A 121 11.79 12.58 4.71
C ASN A 121 10.48 11.94 4.25
N THR A 122 9.55 11.70 5.18
CA THR A 122 8.23 11.16 4.85
C THR A 122 7.48 12.14 3.93
N THR A 123 7.36 11.77 2.65
CA THR A 123 6.69 12.58 1.63
C THR A 123 5.20 12.32 1.60
N VAL A 124 4.76 11.12 1.97
CA VAL A 124 3.37 10.70 1.97
C VAL A 124 3.13 9.60 3.01
N MET A 125 1.96 9.62 3.63
CA MET A 125 1.47 8.49 4.43
C MET A 125 0.30 7.80 3.71
N LEU A 126 0.32 6.48 3.69
CA LEU A 126 -0.73 5.64 3.14
C LEU A 126 -1.37 4.82 4.26
N THR A 127 -2.69 4.84 4.36
CA THR A 127 -3.42 4.10 5.40
C THR A 127 -4.83 3.73 4.92
N GLY A 128 -5.63 3.09 5.77
CA GLY A 128 -7.04 2.81 5.48
C GLY A 128 -8.01 3.89 5.96
N TRP A 129 -9.26 3.78 5.48
CA TRP A 129 -10.32 4.74 5.80
C TRP A 129 -10.72 4.75 7.28
N ASP A 130 -10.62 3.60 7.94
CA ASP A 130 -10.83 3.41 9.38
C ASP A 130 -9.78 4.14 10.22
N THR A 131 -8.50 3.96 9.91
CA THR A 131 -7.38 4.60 10.61
C THR A 131 -7.37 6.10 10.37
N MET A 132 -7.67 6.53 9.13
CA MET A 132 -7.87 7.95 8.83
C MET A 132 -9.01 8.56 9.67
N LYS A 133 -10.13 7.85 9.84
CA LYS A 133 -11.24 8.31 10.70
C LYS A 133 -10.80 8.46 12.15
N THR A 134 -10.06 7.50 12.70
CA THR A 134 -9.53 7.57 14.06
C THR A 134 -8.55 8.73 14.23
N ALA A 135 -7.65 8.93 13.26
CA ALA A 135 -6.72 10.06 13.24
C ALA A 135 -7.45 11.42 13.22
N ILE A 136 -8.50 11.57 12.39
CA ILE A 136 -9.33 12.80 12.37
C ILE A 136 -9.94 13.06 13.75
N GLY A 137 -10.45 12.02 14.42
CA GLY A 137 -10.94 12.11 15.80
C GLY A 137 -9.87 12.67 16.75
N LEU A 138 -8.70 12.02 16.78
CA LEU A 138 -7.56 12.38 17.63
C LEU A 138 -7.15 13.85 17.48
N TYR A 139 -6.96 14.31 16.24
CA TYR A 139 -6.51 15.68 15.98
C TYR A 139 -7.62 16.72 16.15
N SER A 140 -8.88 16.36 15.89
CA SER A 140 -10.01 17.27 16.15
C SER A 140 -10.22 17.54 17.65
N ASP A 141 -10.00 16.54 18.50
CA ASP A 141 -10.08 16.68 19.96
C ASP A 141 -8.93 17.53 20.51
N GLN A 142 -7.72 17.37 19.96
CA GLN A 142 -6.59 18.24 20.30
C GLN A 142 -6.84 19.70 19.92
N LEU A 143 -7.41 19.96 18.74
CA LEU A 143 -7.74 21.33 18.30
C LEU A 143 -8.81 21.98 19.20
N ARG A 144 -9.83 21.22 19.61
CA ARG A 144 -10.86 21.69 20.54
C ARG A 144 -10.27 22.10 21.90
N TYR A 145 -9.24 21.42 22.35
CA TYR A 145 -8.57 21.72 23.62
C TYR A 145 -7.56 22.88 23.48
N ASN A 146 -6.88 23.01 22.33
CA ASN A 146 -5.77 23.93 22.16
C ASN A 146 -6.10 25.32 21.62
N ASN A 147 -7.25 25.60 20.98
CA ASN A 147 -7.84 26.95 20.80
C ASN A 147 -9.07 26.94 19.87
N VAL A 148 -9.98 27.88 20.14
CA VAL A 148 -11.14 28.29 19.32
C VAL A 148 -10.81 28.33 17.81
N VAL A 149 -11.49 27.46 17.06
CA VAL A 149 -11.69 27.37 15.60
C VAL A 149 -10.91 28.37 14.72
N SER A 150 -9.97 27.86 13.92
CA SER A 150 -9.60 28.48 12.64
C SER A 150 -9.44 27.38 11.58
N GLU A 151 -10.41 27.32 10.67
CA GLU A 151 -10.52 26.34 9.59
C GLU A 151 -9.58 26.74 8.44
N ALA A 152 -8.37 26.18 8.39
CA ALA A 152 -7.46 26.35 7.26
C ALA A 152 -7.62 25.17 6.29
N LYS A 153 -8.31 25.40 5.17
CA LYS A 153 -8.42 24.46 4.05
C LYS A 153 -7.22 24.64 3.14
N VAL A 154 -6.25 23.73 3.21
CA VAL A 154 -5.12 23.71 2.29
C VAL A 154 -5.02 22.32 1.66
N THR A 155 -5.38 22.24 0.38
CA THR A 155 -5.03 21.11 -0.49
C THR A 155 -3.59 21.33 -0.91
N ILE A 156 -2.68 20.46 -0.45
CA ILE A 156 -1.28 20.50 -0.90
C ILE A 156 -1.13 19.41 -1.95
N SER A 157 -0.90 19.81 -3.20
CA SER A 157 -0.44 18.92 -4.26
C SER A 157 1.09 18.90 -4.20
N VAL A 158 1.68 17.72 -3.99
CA VAL A 158 3.14 17.51 -4.06
C VAL A 158 3.40 16.42 -5.10
N ASN A 159 4.15 16.76 -6.15
CA ASN A 159 4.65 15.80 -7.15
C ASN A 159 3.58 14.88 -7.78
N GLY A 160 2.39 15.41 -8.08
CA GLY A 160 1.33 14.66 -8.78
C GLY A 160 0.48 13.76 -7.88
N ILE A 161 0.71 13.77 -6.56
CA ILE A 161 -0.22 13.23 -5.57
C ILE A 161 -1.22 14.33 -5.23
N GLU A 162 -2.45 14.18 -5.70
CA GLU A 162 -3.57 15.06 -5.36
C GLU A 162 -4.38 14.42 -4.24
N SER A 163 -4.47 15.10 -3.09
CA SER A 163 -5.48 14.74 -2.08
C SER A 163 -6.87 15.13 -2.59
N GLU A 164 -7.87 14.26 -2.43
CA GLU A 164 -9.24 14.50 -2.94
C GLU A 164 -9.84 15.87 -2.53
N GLU A 165 -10.60 16.45 -3.45
CA GLU A 165 -11.28 17.74 -3.28
C GLU A 165 -12.38 17.66 -2.20
N GLY A 166 -12.32 18.54 -1.20
CA GLY A 166 -13.16 18.46 0.00
C GLY A 166 -14.64 18.78 -0.25
N LEU A 167 -15.50 17.75 -0.29
CA LEU A 167 -16.95 17.91 -0.29
C LEU A 167 -17.45 18.34 1.11
N ASN A 168 -18.24 19.43 1.12
CA ASN A 168 -18.99 20.08 2.21
C ASN A 168 -19.06 19.45 3.62
N ALA A 169 -18.86 20.31 4.63
CA ALA A 169 -19.26 20.19 6.04
C ALA A 169 -18.65 19.00 6.84
N GLY A 170 -17.35 19.08 7.06
CA GLY A 170 -16.60 18.28 8.03
C GLY A 170 -15.13 18.58 7.85
N MET A 171 -14.39 18.91 8.90
CA MET A 171 -12.95 19.14 8.79
C MET A 171 -12.30 17.85 8.27
N ARG A 172 -11.87 17.83 7.01
CA ARG A 172 -11.08 16.73 6.46
C ARG A 172 -9.61 17.11 6.60
N ILE A 173 -8.89 16.35 7.41
CA ILE A 173 -7.45 16.49 7.54
C ILE A 173 -6.83 15.78 6.34
N SER A 174 -6.48 16.54 5.30
CA SER A 174 -5.72 16.03 4.15
C SER A 174 -4.23 15.86 4.48
N THR A 175 -3.74 16.60 5.49
CA THR A 175 -2.34 16.62 5.90
C THR A 175 -2.21 16.62 7.42
N ILE A 176 -1.38 15.73 7.95
CA ILE A 176 -0.98 15.69 9.36
C ILE A 176 0.53 15.95 9.40
N TYR A 177 0.99 16.87 10.24
CA TYR A 177 2.40 17.32 10.27
C TYR A 177 2.94 17.86 8.94
N GLY A 178 2.07 18.36 8.06
CA GLY A 178 2.44 18.81 6.72
C GLY A 178 2.69 17.66 5.72
N ILE A 179 2.42 16.41 6.12
CA ILE A 179 2.56 15.22 5.30
C ILE A 179 1.17 14.83 4.78
N PRO A 180 0.98 14.62 3.47
CA PRO A 180 -0.30 14.18 2.91
C PRO A 180 -0.62 12.74 3.34
N TRP A 181 -1.87 12.51 3.73
CA TRP A 181 -2.39 11.19 4.08
C TRP A 181 -3.36 10.71 3.01
N ILE A 182 -3.07 9.56 2.43
CA ILE A 182 -3.88 8.93 1.38
C ILE A 182 -4.58 7.71 1.98
N PRO A 183 -5.92 7.68 2.01
CA PRO A 183 -6.66 6.49 2.38
C PRO A 183 -6.78 5.53 1.18
N SER A 184 -6.64 4.22 1.44
CA SER A 184 -6.88 3.14 0.48
C SER A 184 -7.64 2.01 1.17
N LYS A 185 -8.56 1.37 0.45
CA LYS A 185 -9.33 0.22 0.96
C LYS A 185 -8.51 -1.06 1.06
N ASP A 186 -7.37 -1.12 0.37
CA ASP A 186 -6.58 -2.34 0.20
C ASP A 186 -5.42 -2.42 1.20
N VAL A 187 -5.27 -1.44 2.11
CA VAL A 187 -4.24 -1.48 3.16
C VAL A 187 -4.53 -2.61 4.15
N PRO A 188 -3.53 -3.42 4.56
CA PRO A 188 -3.72 -4.46 5.56
C PRO A 188 -4.33 -3.93 6.84
N GLN A 189 -5.29 -4.69 7.37
CA GLN A 189 -6.01 -4.36 8.58
C GLN A 189 -5.59 -5.28 9.71
N ASP A 190 -5.20 -4.68 10.82
CA ASP A 190 -5.14 -5.37 12.11
C ASP A 190 -6.57 -5.28 12.71
N THR A 191 -6.79 -4.61 13.85
CA THR A 191 -8.14 -4.14 14.20
C THR A 191 -8.55 -2.91 13.37
N ILE A 192 -7.60 -2.01 13.11
CA ILE A 192 -7.70 -0.95 12.09
C ILE A 192 -6.52 -1.03 11.12
N SER A 193 -6.64 -0.37 9.97
CA SER A 193 -5.61 -0.39 8.93
C SER A 193 -4.23 0.14 9.37
N ARG A 194 -3.16 -0.48 8.87
CA ARG A 194 -1.78 -0.05 9.10
C ARG A 194 -1.50 1.36 8.54
N ILE A 195 -0.41 1.96 9.00
CA ILE A 195 0.09 3.25 8.45
C ILE A 195 1.46 3.00 7.83
N TYR A 196 1.59 3.28 6.54
CA TYR A 196 2.86 3.29 5.83
C TYR A 196 3.33 4.73 5.64
N SER A 197 4.49 5.06 6.20
CA SER A 197 5.17 6.35 6.08
C SER A 197 6.26 6.22 5.02
N LEU A 198 6.03 6.83 3.86
CA LEU A 198 6.83 6.61 2.67
C LEU A 198 7.71 7.84 2.37
N ASP A 199 8.99 7.59 2.09
CA ASP A 199 9.89 8.56 1.47
C ASP A 199 10.03 8.22 -0.02
N THR A 200 9.30 8.96 -0.84
CA THR A 200 9.29 8.85 -2.31
C THR A 200 10.13 9.95 -2.97
N SER A 201 11.05 10.59 -2.22
CA SER A 201 11.90 11.67 -2.73
C SER A 201 13.25 11.16 -3.24
N ASP A 202 13.99 12.03 -3.93
CA ASP A 202 15.38 11.81 -4.39
C ASP A 202 16.26 12.98 -3.92
N PRO A 203 16.52 13.11 -2.60
CA PRO A 203 17.36 14.18 -2.08
C PRO A 203 18.82 14.01 -2.51
N GLU A 204 19.24 12.80 -2.87
CA GLU A 204 20.58 12.51 -3.42
C GLU A 204 20.78 13.05 -4.85
N GLY A 205 19.70 13.36 -5.57
CA GLY A 205 19.77 13.82 -6.97
C GLY A 205 20.27 12.72 -7.92
N SER A 206 20.01 11.46 -7.58
CA SER A 206 20.44 10.29 -8.33
C SER A 206 19.61 10.03 -9.60
N GLY A 207 18.47 10.71 -9.74
CA GLY A 207 17.47 10.48 -10.78
C GLY A 207 16.48 9.37 -10.42
N GLU A 208 16.60 8.76 -9.25
CA GLU A 208 15.75 7.68 -8.77
C GLU A 208 15.22 8.02 -7.37
N ALA A 209 13.91 7.92 -7.17
CA ALA A 209 13.33 8.09 -5.85
C ALA A 209 13.72 6.94 -4.92
N ARG A 210 13.82 7.26 -3.62
CA ARG A 210 14.12 6.29 -2.55
C ARG A 210 13.14 5.12 -2.50
N LEU A 211 11.89 5.37 -2.86
CA LEU A 211 10.86 4.37 -3.11
C LEU A 211 10.13 4.69 -4.42
N SER A 212 10.04 3.72 -5.32
CA SER A 212 9.35 3.86 -6.61
C SER A 212 8.81 2.53 -7.13
N LEU A 213 7.84 2.60 -8.05
CA LEU A 213 7.39 1.46 -8.84
C LEU A 213 8.07 1.50 -10.21
N SER A 214 8.91 0.51 -10.50
CA SER A 214 9.62 0.40 -11.76
C SER A 214 8.86 -0.50 -12.73
N ILE A 215 8.32 0.07 -13.81
CA ILE A 215 7.54 -0.69 -14.81
C ILE A 215 8.43 -1.11 -15.97
N GLY A 216 8.73 -2.40 -16.06
CA GLY A 216 9.50 -2.99 -17.16
C GLY A 216 8.66 -3.27 -18.41
N LYS A 217 7.39 -3.66 -18.25
CA LYS A 217 6.41 -3.72 -19.34
C LYS A 217 5.11 -3.06 -18.89
N PRO A 218 4.67 -1.99 -19.58
CA PRO A 218 3.41 -1.35 -19.26
C PRO A 218 2.25 -2.34 -19.47
N THR A 219 1.09 -2.00 -18.93
CA THR A 219 -0.12 -2.83 -19.06
C THR A 219 -0.43 -3.08 -20.53
N ARG A 220 -0.43 -4.35 -20.93
CA ARG A 220 -0.82 -4.81 -22.26
C ARG A 220 -2.05 -5.69 -22.16
N PHE A 221 -2.88 -5.57 -23.17
CA PHE A 221 -4.09 -6.35 -23.34
C PHE A 221 -3.88 -7.40 -24.43
N PHE A 222 -4.26 -8.65 -24.13
CA PHE A 222 -4.29 -9.76 -25.06
C PHE A 222 -5.70 -10.34 -25.10
N GLU A 223 -6.12 -10.75 -26.29
CA GLU A 223 -7.43 -11.32 -26.55
C GLU A 223 -7.27 -12.58 -27.40
N ALA A 224 -7.90 -13.67 -26.99
CA ALA A 224 -7.91 -14.92 -27.75
C ALA A 224 -9.29 -15.59 -27.65
N GLY A 225 -9.75 -16.23 -28.73
CA GLY A 225 -11.02 -16.96 -28.73
C GLY A 225 -11.81 -16.85 -30.01
N VAL A 226 -13.10 -17.19 -29.91
CA VAL A 226 -14.03 -17.31 -31.05
C VAL A 226 -14.14 -15.98 -31.80
N ASP A 227 -14.21 -14.85 -31.09
CA ASP A 227 -14.34 -13.51 -31.67
C ASP A 227 -13.08 -13.05 -32.41
N ARG A 228 -11.93 -13.69 -32.16
CA ARG A 228 -10.64 -13.43 -32.82
C ARG A 228 -10.23 -14.51 -33.82
N GLY A 229 -11.07 -15.51 -34.04
CA GLY A 229 -10.74 -16.63 -34.93
C GLY A 229 -9.65 -17.56 -34.39
N THR A 230 -9.35 -17.50 -33.08
CA THR A 230 -8.33 -18.33 -32.41
C THR A 230 -8.90 -19.25 -31.32
N PRO A 231 -10.04 -19.94 -31.53
CA PRO A 231 -10.70 -20.72 -30.48
C PRO A 231 -9.85 -21.90 -29.96
N PHE A 232 -8.93 -22.42 -30.78
CA PHE A 232 -8.05 -23.53 -30.40
C PHE A 232 -6.89 -23.10 -29.50
N VAL A 233 -6.52 -21.82 -29.47
CA VAL A 233 -5.51 -21.29 -28.54
C VAL A 233 -6.00 -21.37 -27.10
N VAL A 234 -7.32 -21.26 -26.91
CA VAL A 234 -7.97 -21.24 -25.59
C VAL A 234 -8.59 -22.58 -25.20
N ASN A 235 -8.60 -23.55 -26.13
CA ASN A 235 -9.22 -24.87 -26.02
C ASN A 235 -10.67 -24.85 -25.47
N LYS A 236 -11.38 -23.75 -25.71
CA LYS A 236 -12.75 -23.49 -25.28
C LYS A 236 -13.44 -22.59 -26.30
N PHE A 237 -14.74 -22.75 -26.47
CA PHE A 237 -15.58 -21.86 -27.30
C PHE A 237 -15.95 -20.58 -26.54
N THR A 238 -14.95 -19.89 -26.00
CA THR A 238 -15.09 -18.65 -25.23
C THR A 238 -14.00 -17.67 -25.64
N THR A 239 -14.27 -16.36 -25.53
CA THR A 239 -13.25 -15.32 -25.65
C THR A 239 -12.63 -15.05 -24.28
N GLN A 240 -11.30 -15.05 -24.21
CA GLN A 240 -10.55 -14.73 -22.99
C GLN A 240 -9.77 -13.44 -23.19
N LEU A 241 -9.77 -12.65 -22.11
CA LEU A 241 -9.05 -11.40 -21.99
C LEU A 241 -7.93 -11.58 -20.98
N LEU A 242 -6.75 -11.07 -21.30
CA LEU A 242 -5.60 -11.08 -20.41
C LEU A 242 -4.98 -9.69 -20.36
N TYR A 243 -4.85 -9.17 -19.14
CA TYR A 243 -4.08 -7.96 -18.84
C TYR A 243 -2.77 -8.35 -18.18
N VAL A 244 -1.65 -7.83 -18.67
CA VAL A 244 -0.31 -8.12 -18.12
C VAL A 244 0.44 -6.82 -17.92
N THR A 245 0.95 -6.62 -16.71
CA THR A 245 1.93 -5.59 -16.37
C THR A 245 3.14 -6.29 -15.77
N LEU A 246 4.36 -5.89 -16.15
CA LEU A 246 5.58 -6.37 -15.50
C LEU A 246 6.31 -5.18 -14.91
N GLY A 247 6.74 -5.31 -13.67
CA GLY A 247 7.50 -4.30 -12.97
C GLY A 247 7.84 -4.81 -11.58
N GLU A 248 8.38 -3.94 -10.74
CA GLU A 248 8.75 -4.26 -9.37
C GLU A 248 8.77 -3.00 -8.50
N ILE A 249 8.52 -3.14 -7.19
CA ILE A 249 8.85 -2.06 -6.25
C ILE A 249 10.37 -1.99 -6.15
N LYS A 250 10.90 -0.78 -6.32
CA LYS A 250 12.31 -0.48 -6.07
C LYS A 250 12.41 0.41 -4.84
N CYS A 251 13.26 -0.01 -3.90
CA CYS A 251 13.62 0.80 -2.75
C CYS A 251 15.15 0.88 -2.63
N THR A 252 15.70 2.10 -2.65
CA THR A 252 17.16 2.31 -2.51
C THR A 252 17.58 2.51 -1.07
N ARG A 253 16.65 2.93 -0.21
CA ARG A 253 16.84 3.19 1.22
C ARG A 253 15.66 2.64 2.01
N LEU A 254 15.87 1.48 2.63
CA LEU A 254 14.86 0.78 3.43
C LEU A 254 14.67 1.44 4.81
N ASP A 255 15.77 1.90 5.39
CA ASP A 255 15.89 2.52 6.71
C ASP A 255 15.18 3.87 6.86
N VAL A 256 14.73 4.46 5.76
CA VAL A 256 13.98 5.73 5.74
C VAL A 256 12.49 5.53 5.43
N GLN A 257 12.05 4.28 5.29
CA GLN A 257 10.63 3.94 5.18
C GLN A 257 10.10 3.53 6.56
N GLY A 258 8.82 3.74 6.83
CA GLY A 258 8.24 3.35 8.10
C GLY A 258 6.86 2.70 8.01
N LYS A 259 6.58 1.84 9.00
CA LYS A 259 5.31 1.13 9.15
C LYS A 259 4.83 1.14 10.59
N ILE A 260 3.56 1.46 10.82
CA ILE A 260 2.89 1.26 12.11
C ILE A 260 1.84 0.17 11.93
N ARG A 261 1.92 -0.86 12.77
CA ARG A 261 0.99 -1.98 12.83
C ARG A 261 0.60 -2.31 14.27
N ASP A 262 -0.26 -3.31 14.38
CA ASP A 262 -0.95 -3.78 15.58
C ASP A 262 -1.81 -2.65 16.15
N LEU A 263 -2.75 -2.14 15.37
CA LEU A 263 -3.56 -0.96 15.69
C LEU A 263 -5.02 -1.31 15.98
N SER A 264 -5.61 -0.61 16.95
CA SER A 264 -7.04 -0.62 17.31
C SER A 264 -7.65 0.78 17.45
#